data_AF-A0A5N9CVF0-F1
#
_entry.id   AF-A0A5N9CVF0-F1
#
_cell.length_a   1.000
_cell.length_b   1.000
_cell.length_c   1.000
_cell.angle_alpha   90.00
_cell.angle_beta   90.00
_cell.angle_gamma   90.00
#
_symmetry.space_group_name_H-M   'P 1'
#
loop_
_entity.id
_entity.type
_entity.pdbx_description
1 polymer ?
#
loop_
_entity_poly.entity_id
_entity_poly.type
_entity_poly.pdbx_seq_one_letter_code
_entity_poly.pdbx_strand_id
1 'polypeptide(L)'
;MMPGRFLFPSYLIPSYPLLRHPSLSCSLSEPVLQLPSSCHICYLGGHPPMPALNHPLENIRVIDLGRHQAGPRCAQVLARMGAEVIKVERLGGEETRYHGPWVKKQSSYWVQYNSGKKSLAMDLRKEDGKEALRKLIAVSDVLVQNFRPGTIEKMGFGYEELKKINSRIIMVNVSAYGQFGPYSDQIGYDPIGQTMSGITMLTGDDGMPPIRTGVPIIDRITSLHAAIGCLAALHEREVSGEGQSMDVCLADTGYSMTEIPITAYHGSGIEPKRGDSNSTAPPSGIYPCKEGWVLLSAGDQHHWYRVCNALGKPEWLEDPRFNTRPERAKNAAIVNEALNALLATMTMEQAIAHFTKHDVVAAPVNDIPMAEADPHPWERRAMVEVDDFLAGTIAVSGDYWHFSRTPVNIGVTPKVGEHNDEVLSEILGYSAEEIEEFKKNNVISEDHLYDEIVGAPDRPN
;
A
#
# COMPACT_ATOMS: atom_id res chain seq x y z
N MET A 1 36.16 -30.23 -36.40
CA MET A 1 34.90 -30.37 -35.64
C MET A 1 33.82 -29.59 -36.37
N MET A 2 32.73 -30.26 -36.75
CA MET A 2 31.62 -29.66 -37.48
C MET A 2 30.81 -28.68 -36.60
N PRO A 3 30.19 -27.63 -37.15
CA PRO A 3 29.13 -26.90 -36.47
C PRO A 3 27.77 -27.49 -36.82
N GLY A 4 27.05 -27.98 -35.80
CA GLY A 4 25.69 -28.49 -35.92
C GLY A 4 24.67 -27.37 -36.10
N ARG A 5 23.86 -27.44 -37.15
CA ARG A 5 22.66 -26.63 -37.36
C ARG A 5 21.52 -27.20 -36.52
N PHE A 6 20.95 -26.39 -35.62
CA PHE A 6 19.66 -26.69 -35.00
C PHE A 6 18.53 -26.14 -35.88
N LEU A 7 17.66 -27.04 -36.33
CA LEU A 7 16.41 -26.76 -37.02
C LEU A 7 15.30 -26.62 -35.98
N PHE A 8 14.58 -25.50 -35.99
CA PHE A 8 13.33 -25.33 -35.22
C PHE A 8 12.14 -25.94 -35.99
N PRO A 9 11.24 -26.70 -35.36
CA PRO A 9 10.00 -27.11 -36.00
C PRO A 9 8.94 -25.99 -35.90
N SER A 10 8.37 -25.67 -37.05
CA SER A 10 7.22 -24.78 -37.25
C SER A 10 5.94 -25.39 -36.65
N TYR A 11 5.32 -24.72 -35.68
CA TYR A 11 4.01 -25.07 -35.15
C TYR A 11 2.89 -24.44 -35.99
N LEU A 12 2.04 -25.29 -36.55
CA LEU A 12 0.79 -24.97 -37.24
C LEU A 12 -0.30 -24.63 -36.21
N ILE A 13 -0.97 -23.49 -36.41
CA ILE A 13 -2.14 -23.05 -35.63
C ILE A 13 -3.41 -23.69 -36.25
N PRO A 14 -4.25 -24.42 -35.49
CA PRO A 14 -5.52 -24.91 -36.01
C PRO A 14 -6.61 -23.84 -35.90
N SER A 15 -7.27 -23.56 -37.03
CA SER A 15 -8.43 -22.68 -37.20
C SER A 15 -9.73 -23.36 -36.74
N TYR A 16 -10.50 -22.70 -35.88
CA TYR A 16 -11.85 -23.12 -35.46
C TYR A 16 -12.93 -22.73 -36.49
N PRO A 17 -13.93 -23.58 -36.78
CA PRO A 17 -15.04 -23.23 -37.67
C PRO A 17 -16.22 -22.57 -36.92
N LEU A 18 -16.73 -21.49 -37.54
CA LEU A 18 -17.94 -20.76 -37.18
C LEU A 18 -19.20 -21.63 -37.40
N LEU A 19 -19.99 -21.85 -36.35
CA LEU A 19 -21.29 -22.52 -36.43
C LEU A 19 -22.38 -21.55 -36.93
N ARG A 20 -22.99 -21.89 -38.07
CA ARG A 20 -24.19 -21.26 -38.63
C ARG A 20 -25.45 -21.92 -38.04
N HIS A 21 -26.41 -21.11 -37.59
CA HIS A 21 -27.77 -21.54 -37.29
C HIS A 21 -28.55 -21.92 -38.57
N PRO A 22 -29.36 -22.99 -38.56
CA PRO A 22 -30.42 -23.18 -39.53
C PRO A 22 -31.80 -22.86 -38.93
N SER A 23 -32.53 -22.02 -39.65
CA SER A 23 -33.97 -21.78 -39.58
C SER A 23 -34.78 -23.04 -39.91
N LEU A 24 -35.81 -23.38 -39.13
CA LEU A 24 -36.88 -24.28 -39.56
C LEU A 24 -38.24 -23.85 -38.98
N SER A 25 -39.23 -23.94 -39.85
CA SER A 25 -40.59 -23.41 -39.78
C SER A 25 -41.61 -24.36 -39.14
N CYS A 26 -42.66 -23.74 -38.60
CA CYS A 26 -43.96 -24.19 -38.09
C CYS A 26 -44.60 -25.47 -38.67
N SER A 27 -45.22 -26.30 -37.82
CA SER A 27 -46.63 -26.74 -37.98
C SER A 27 -47.23 -27.30 -36.68
N LEU A 28 -48.53 -27.04 -36.49
CA LEU A 28 -49.37 -27.29 -35.31
C LEU A 28 -50.02 -28.69 -35.33
N SER A 29 -50.15 -29.33 -34.17
CA SER A 29 -51.34 -30.11 -33.79
C SER A 29 -51.31 -30.50 -32.30
N GLU A 30 -52.31 -30.03 -31.56
CA GLU A 30 -52.63 -30.25 -30.14
C GLU A 30 -53.21 -31.68 -29.87
N PRO A 31 -53.36 -32.18 -28.62
CA PRO A 31 -54.10 -31.50 -27.55
C PRO A 31 -53.52 -31.54 -26.12
N VAL A 32 -54.00 -30.51 -25.41
CA VAL A 32 -53.86 -30.15 -24.00
C VAL A 32 -54.20 -31.30 -23.05
N LEU A 33 -53.26 -31.62 -22.16
CA LEU A 33 -53.51 -32.33 -20.90
C LEU A 33 -53.17 -31.38 -19.75
N GLN A 34 -54.22 -30.91 -19.07
CA GLN A 34 -54.15 -30.06 -17.89
C GLN A 34 -53.32 -30.73 -16.79
N LEU A 35 -52.24 -30.08 -16.38
CA LEU A 35 -51.53 -30.35 -15.13
C LEU A 35 -51.86 -29.23 -14.12
N PRO A 36 -51.92 -29.55 -12.81
CA PRO A 36 -52.50 -28.66 -11.82
C PRO A 36 -51.69 -27.37 -11.64
N SER A 37 -52.43 -26.28 -11.56
CA SER A 37 -51.96 -24.94 -11.21
C SER A 37 -51.48 -24.87 -9.76
N SER A 38 -50.18 -25.16 -9.53
CA SER A 38 -49.42 -24.66 -8.38
C SER A 38 -47.93 -25.00 -8.50
N CYS A 39 -47.22 -24.31 -9.39
CA CYS A 39 -45.77 -24.10 -9.24
C CYS A 39 -45.35 -22.85 -10.02
N HIS A 40 -45.62 -21.69 -9.44
CA HIS A 40 -45.01 -20.42 -9.82
C HIS A 40 -44.10 -19.97 -8.67
N ILE A 41 -43.04 -20.74 -8.43
CA ILE A 41 -41.90 -20.27 -7.66
C ILE A 41 -40.68 -20.75 -8.41
N CYS A 42 -40.11 -19.88 -9.24
CA CYS A 42 -38.70 -19.86 -9.61
C CYS A 42 -38.47 -18.63 -10.51
N TYR A 43 -37.49 -17.79 -10.15
CA TYR A 43 -37.00 -16.62 -10.90
C TYR A 43 -37.70 -15.26 -10.75
N LEU A 44 -37.95 -14.79 -9.53
CA LEU A 44 -37.96 -13.36 -9.18
C LEU A 44 -37.43 -13.16 -7.74
N GLY A 45 -36.20 -13.59 -7.50
CA GLY A 45 -35.53 -13.47 -6.20
C GLY A 45 -34.43 -12.42 -6.20
N GLY A 46 -34.72 -11.21 -6.71
CA GLY A 46 -33.83 -10.07 -6.47
C GLY A 46 -33.86 -9.77 -4.98
N HIS A 47 -32.76 -10.03 -4.26
CA HIS A 47 -32.61 -9.48 -2.92
C HIS A 47 -32.80 -7.96 -3.04
N PRO A 48 -33.60 -7.33 -2.16
CA PRO A 48 -33.69 -5.87 -2.17
C PRO A 48 -32.26 -5.32 -2.13
N PRO A 49 -31.92 -4.34 -2.98
CA PRO A 49 -30.58 -3.77 -2.96
C PRO A 49 -30.30 -3.29 -1.54
N MET A 50 -29.14 -3.69 -1.01
CA MET A 50 -28.68 -3.16 0.28
C MET A 50 -28.72 -1.63 0.24
N PRO A 51 -29.05 -0.95 1.36
CA PRO A 51 -28.97 0.49 1.41
C PRO A 51 -27.59 0.94 0.91
N ALA A 52 -27.58 2.03 0.14
CA ALA A 52 -26.34 2.56 -0.40
C ALA A 52 -25.41 2.95 0.76
N LEU A 53 -24.16 2.50 0.69
CA LEU A 53 -23.13 2.88 1.66
C LEU A 53 -22.67 4.31 1.40
N ASN A 54 -22.36 5.05 2.46
CA ASN A 54 -21.67 6.34 2.43
C ASN A 54 -20.18 6.17 2.14
N HIS A 55 -19.58 5.05 2.57
CA HIS A 55 -18.18 4.70 2.34
C HIS A 55 -18.02 3.26 1.82
N PRO A 56 -16.96 2.93 1.05
CA PRO A 56 -16.81 1.61 0.44
C PRO A 56 -16.89 0.41 1.41
N LEU A 57 -16.43 0.59 2.65
CA LEU A 57 -16.35 -0.43 3.70
C LEU A 57 -17.11 -0.04 4.97
N GLU A 58 -18.10 0.85 4.90
CA GLU A 58 -18.84 1.37 6.08
C GLU A 58 -19.44 0.27 6.96
N ASN A 59 -19.76 -0.89 6.39
CA ASN A 59 -20.33 -2.04 7.07
C ASN A 59 -19.30 -3.08 7.53
N ILE A 60 -18.00 -2.78 7.47
CA ILE A 60 -16.92 -3.70 7.82
C ILE A 60 -16.27 -3.27 9.13
N ARG A 61 -16.14 -4.21 10.08
CA ARG A 61 -15.40 -4.00 11.33
C ARG A 61 -14.06 -4.74 11.32
N VAL A 62 -12.99 -4.03 11.68
CA VAL A 62 -11.61 -4.54 11.68
C VAL A 62 -11.02 -4.43 13.08
N ILE A 63 -10.47 -5.53 13.57
CA ILE A 63 -9.61 -5.57 14.76
C ILE A 63 -8.17 -5.37 14.31
N ASP A 64 -7.50 -4.36 14.84
CA ASP A 64 -6.09 -4.10 14.55
C ASP A 64 -5.20 -4.38 15.78
N LEU A 65 -4.59 -5.57 15.79
CA LEU A 65 -3.55 -5.97 16.73
C LEU A 65 -2.14 -5.60 16.24
N GLY A 66 -2.04 -4.94 15.09
CA GLY A 66 -0.80 -4.52 14.48
C GLY A 66 0.01 -3.57 15.37
N ARG A 67 1.32 -3.55 15.15
CA ARG A 67 2.28 -2.64 15.78
C ARG A 67 3.20 -2.05 14.72
N HIS A 68 3.82 -0.91 15.01
CA HIS A 68 4.71 -0.23 14.09
C HIS A 68 3.99 0.18 12.79
N GLN A 69 4.32 -0.41 11.64
CA GLN A 69 3.97 0.17 10.35
C GLN A 69 3.11 -0.73 9.45
N ALA A 70 3.62 -1.87 8.95
CA ALA A 70 2.95 -2.60 7.86
C ALA A 70 1.52 -3.08 8.22
N GLY A 71 1.34 -3.69 9.40
CA GLY A 71 0.02 -4.11 9.90
C GLY A 71 -0.91 -2.91 10.16
N PRO A 72 -0.52 -1.95 11.01
CA PRO A 72 -1.33 -0.76 11.30
C PRO A 72 -1.72 0.03 10.06
N ARG A 73 -0.82 0.16 9.06
CA ARG A 73 -1.13 0.84 7.80
C ARG A 73 -2.14 0.07 6.95
N CYS A 74 -2.11 -1.26 6.94
CA CYS A 74 -3.15 -2.06 6.29
C CYS A 74 -4.53 -1.73 6.88
N ALA A 75 -4.64 -1.77 8.22
CA ALA A 75 -5.88 -1.41 8.91
C ALA A 75 -6.28 0.04 8.66
N GLN A 76 -5.33 0.98 8.62
CA GLN A 76 -5.60 2.38 8.29
C GLN A 76 -6.18 2.54 6.88
N VAL A 77 -5.66 1.83 5.88
CA VAL A 77 -6.21 1.86 4.52
C VAL A 77 -7.69 1.43 4.52
N LEU A 78 -8.04 0.39 5.29
CA LEU A 78 -9.43 -0.03 5.45
C LEU A 78 -10.26 1.03 6.17
N ALA A 79 -9.72 1.69 7.21
CA ALA A 79 -10.38 2.81 7.89
C ALA A 79 -10.66 3.98 6.93
N ARG A 80 -9.69 4.32 6.06
CA ARG A 80 -9.85 5.34 5.01
C ARG A 80 -10.95 4.97 4.02
N MET A 81 -11.14 3.68 3.74
CA MET A 81 -12.26 3.19 2.93
C MET A 81 -13.57 3.06 3.73
N GLY A 82 -13.61 3.49 4.99
CA GLY A 82 -14.81 3.59 5.81
C GLY A 82 -15.02 2.47 6.82
N ALA A 83 -14.12 1.49 6.91
CA ALA A 83 -14.25 0.42 7.90
C ALA A 83 -14.14 0.96 9.33
N GLU A 84 -14.91 0.39 10.26
CA GLU A 84 -14.73 0.64 11.69
C GLU A 84 -13.51 -0.14 12.17
N VAL A 85 -12.41 0.58 12.42
CA VAL A 85 -11.16 -0.04 12.84
C VAL A 85 -10.93 0.18 14.33
N ILE A 86 -10.87 -0.91 15.09
CA ILE A 86 -10.61 -0.92 16.52
C ILE A 86 -9.16 -1.38 16.74
N LYS A 87 -8.30 -0.41 17.06
CA LYS A 87 -6.93 -0.68 17.49
C LYS A 87 -6.96 -1.24 18.90
N VAL A 88 -6.64 -2.52 19.03
CA VAL A 88 -6.41 -3.14 20.33
C VAL A 88 -4.93 -3.01 20.65
N GLU A 89 -4.61 -2.32 21.75
CA GLU A 89 -3.24 -2.02 22.15
C GLU A 89 -3.01 -2.30 23.63
N ARG A 90 -1.74 -2.41 24.03
CA ARG A 90 -1.39 -2.63 25.43
C ARG A 90 -1.81 -1.43 26.30
N LEU A 91 -1.94 -1.66 27.60
CA LEU A 91 -2.02 -0.57 28.57
C LEU A 91 -0.81 0.36 28.41
N GLY A 92 -1.04 1.67 28.53
CA GLY A 92 -0.02 2.66 28.18
C GLY A 92 0.16 2.89 26.68
N GLY A 93 -0.57 2.21 25.80
CA GLY A 93 -0.54 2.39 24.35
C GLY A 93 0.64 1.75 23.60
N GLU A 94 0.55 1.70 22.27
CA GLU A 94 1.60 1.20 21.36
C GLU A 94 2.88 2.05 21.44
N GLU A 95 4.04 1.44 21.18
CA GLU A 95 5.35 2.10 21.26
C GLU A 95 5.50 3.29 20.31
N THR A 96 4.88 3.26 19.13
CA THR A 96 5.03 4.35 18.15
C THR A 96 4.39 5.66 18.60
N ARG A 97 3.45 5.64 19.55
CA ARG A 97 2.97 6.85 20.25
C ARG A 97 4.12 7.64 20.87
N TYR A 98 5.21 6.94 21.19
CA TYR A 98 6.38 7.43 21.89
C TYR A 98 7.64 7.52 21.00
N HIS A 99 7.49 7.43 19.67
CA HIS A 99 8.59 7.57 18.72
C HIS A 99 8.44 8.84 17.87
N GLY A 100 9.53 9.58 17.69
CA GLY A 100 9.57 10.71 16.76
C GLY A 100 9.43 10.28 15.29
N PRO A 101 9.33 11.24 14.35
CA PRO A 101 9.42 12.69 14.56
C PRO A 101 8.18 13.27 15.26
N TRP A 102 8.32 14.50 15.78
CA TRP A 102 7.35 15.13 16.69
C TRP A 102 6.71 16.37 16.10
N VAL A 103 5.42 16.56 16.36
CA VAL A 103 4.72 17.85 16.27
C VAL A 103 4.22 18.19 17.68
N LYS A 104 4.86 19.16 18.34
CA LYS A 104 4.74 19.37 19.79
C LYS A 104 4.99 18.04 20.53
N LYS A 105 4.01 17.49 21.25
CA LYS A 105 4.11 16.19 21.93
C LYS A 105 3.60 15.01 21.09
N GLN A 106 3.01 15.26 19.92
CA GLN A 106 2.42 14.20 19.12
C GLN A 106 3.47 13.52 18.23
N SER A 107 3.43 12.19 18.18
CA SER A 107 4.23 11.42 17.25
C SER A 107 3.63 11.46 15.85
N SER A 108 4.36 12.03 14.88
CA SER A 108 3.98 11.95 13.47
C SER A 108 3.99 10.50 12.98
N TYR A 109 4.81 9.61 13.55
CA TYR A 109 4.80 8.19 13.21
C TYR A 109 3.43 7.59 13.56
N TRP A 110 3.03 7.70 14.82
CA TRP A 110 1.77 7.12 15.31
C TRP A 110 0.56 7.61 14.52
N VAL A 111 0.48 8.93 14.32
CA VAL A 111 -0.63 9.58 13.62
C VAL A 111 -0.77 9.09 12.17
N GLN A 112 0.35 8.88 11.47
CA GLN A 112 0.36 8.48 10.07
C GLN A 112 -0.18 7.08 9.82
N TYR A 113 -0.32 6.23 10.85
CA TYR A 113 -0.84 4.86 10.71
C TYR A 113 -2.05 4.58 11.58
N ASN A 114 -2.46 5.49 12.46
CA ASN A 114 -3.58 5.26 13.39
C ASN A 114 -4.64 6.38 13.42
N SER A 115 -4.50 7.40 12.59
CA SER A 115 -5.61 8.34 12.31
C SER A 115 -6.82 7.61 11.68
N GLY A 116 -8.02 7.92 12.18
CA GLY A 116 -9.28 7.30 11.78
C GLY A 116 -9.65 6.00 12.51
N LYS A 117 -8.86 5.57 13.49
CA LYS A 117 -9.14 4.35 14.27
C LYS A 117 -9.73 4.68 15.63
N LYS A 118 -10.47 3.73 16.21
CA LYS A 118 -10.81 3.68 17.64
C LYS A 118 -9.67 3.03 18.42
N SER A 119 -9.47 3.42 19.68
CA SER A 119 -8.46 2.82 20.57
C SER A 119 -9.12 2.08 21.73
N LEU A 120 -8.79 0.80 21.85
CA LEU A 120 -9.13 -0.07 22.98
C LEU A 120 -7.82 -0.52 23.65
N ALA A 121 -7.52 0.04 24.81
CA ALA A 121 -6.30 -0.29 25.56
C ALA A 121 -6.62 -1.43 26.54
N MET A 122 -6.06 -2.61 26.28
CA MET A 122 -6.44 -3.86 26.94
C MET A 122 -5.23 -4.79 27.17
N ASP A 123 -5.18 -5.41 28.35
CA ASP A 123 -4.17 -6.42 28.68
C ASP A 123 -4.62 -7.84 28.30
N LEU A 124 -4.21 -8.28 27.11
CA LEU A 124 -4.50 -9.62 26.58
C LEU A 124 -3.74 -10.77 27.30
N ARG A 125 -2.98 -10.47 28.36
CA ARG A 125 -2.44 -11.49 29.26
C ARG A 125 -3.46 -11.98 30.28
N LYS A 126 -4.51 -11.21 30.52
CA LYS A 126 -5.59 -11.54 31.45
C LYS A 126 -6.72 -12.25 30.72
N GLU A 127 -7.33 -13.24 31.38
CA GLU A 127 -8.43 -14.00 30.77
C GLU A 127 -9.63 -13.12 30.46
N ASP A 128 -9.96 -12.12 31.28
CA ASP A 128 -11.03 -11.16 30.99
C ASP A 128 -10.77 -10.37 29.71
N GLY A 129 -9.51 -9.95 29.49
CA GLY A 129 -9.10 -9.27 28.26
C GLY A 129 -9.15 -10.20 27.05
N LYS A 130 -8.75 -11.47 27.21
CA LYS A 130 -8.90 -12.46 26.14
C LYS A 130 -10.37 -12.73 25.83
N GLU A 131 -11.23 -12.79 26.84
CA GLU A 131 -12.66 -13.01 26.65
C GLU A 131 -13.33 -11.84 25.93
N ALA A 132 -13.00 -10.61 26.29
CA ALA A 132 -13.45 -9.43 25.55
C ALA A 132 -12.98 -9.47 24.09
N LEU A 133 -11.73 -9.89 23.82
CA LEU A 133 -11.25 -10.08 22.45
C LEU A 133 -12.01 -11.18 21.69
N ARG A 134 -12.34 -12.31 22.33
CA ARG A 134 -13.19 -13.36 21.71
C ARG A 134 -14.56 -12.81 21.33
N LYS A 135 -15.21 -12.05 22.22
CA LYS A 135 -16.48 -11.37 21.92
C LYS A 135 -16.33 -10.40 20.75
N LEU A 136 -15.23 -9.64 20.70
CA LEU A 136 -14.98 -8.71 19.60
C LEU A 136 -14.78 -9.42 18.26
N ILE A 137 -14.07 -10.56 18.25
CA ILE A 137 -13.90 -11.41 17.06
C ILE A 137 -15.26 -11.92 16.54
N ALA A 138 -16.18 -12.27 17.44
CA ALA A 138 -17.50 -12.76 17.08
C ALA A 138 -18.34 -11.74 16.28
N VAL A 139 -18.06 -10.45 16.44
CA VAL A 139 -18.80 -9.35 15.80
C VAL A 139 -17.95 -8.54 14.81
N SER A 140 -16.77 -9.04 14.44
CA SER A 140 -15.86 -8.37 13.50
C SER A 140 -15.69 -9.15 12.20
N ASP A 141 -15.27 -8.48 11.13
CA ASP A 141 -15.08 -9.06 9.81
C ASP A 141 -13.63 -9.45 9.55
N VAL A 142 -12.70 -8.67 10.08
CA VAL A 142 -11.27 -8.80 9.80
C VAL A 142 -10.48 -8.67 11.10
N LEU A 143 -9.45 -9.49 11.27
CA LEU A 143 -8.40 -9.32 12.27
C LEU A 143 -7.06 -9.14 11.56
N VAL A 144 -6.39 -8.01 11.81
CA VAL A 144 -5.06 -7.69 11.29
C VAL A 144 -4.04 -7.85 12.41
N GLN A 145 -2.96 -8.58 12.14
CA GLN A 145 -1.87 -8.79 13.09
C GLN A 145 -0.50 -8.79 12.38
N ASN A 146 0.55 -8.37 13.10
CA ASN A 146 1.92 -8.44 12.59
C ASN A 146 2.96 -8.90 13.63
N PHE A 147 2.54 -9.83 14.49
CA PHE A 147 3.43 -10.53 15.40
C PHE A 147 4.31 -11.53 14.62
N ARG A 148 5.34 -12.03 15.31
CA ARG A 148 6.14 -13.13 14.78
C ARG A 148 5.26 -14.37 14.59
N PRO A 149 5.47 -15.17 13.53
CA PRO A 149 4.74 -16.42 13.33
C PRO A 149 4.68 -17.26 14.60
N GLY A 150 3.51 -17.85 14.88
CA GLY A 150 3.27 -18.66 16.08
C GLY A 150 2.95 -17.87 17.35
N THR A 151 3.09 -16.54 17.37
CA THR A 151 2.82 -15.72 18.57
C THR A 151 1.33 -15.65 18.87
N ILE A 152 0.51 -15.40 17.85
CA ILE A 152 -0.93 -15.21 18.04
C ILE A 152 -1.64 -16.54 18.36
N GLU A 153 -1.12 -17.65 17.85
CA GLU A 153 -1.51 -19.01 18.23
C GLU A 153 -1.25 -19.27 19.71
N LYS A 154 -0.07 -18.89 20.22
CA LYS A 154 0.27 -19.00 21.66
C LYS A 154 -0.60 -18.11 22.54
N MET A 155 -1.11 -17.00 21.99
CA MET A 155 -2.08 -16.14 22.68
C MET A 155 -3.49 -16.75 22.71
N GLY A 156 -3.75 -17.80 21.93
CA GLY A 156 -5.06 -18.46 21.81
C GLY A 156 -5.94 -17.91 20.69
N PHE A 157 -5.35 -17.17 19.73
CA PHE A 157 -6.06 -16.45 18.67
C PHE A 157 -5.50 -16.76 17.27
N GLY A 158 -5.00 -17.99 17.07
CA GLY A 158 -4.66 -18.48 15.72
C GLY A 158 -5.92 -18.67 14.86
N TYR A 159 -5.76 -18.68 13.54
CA TYR A 159 -6.90 -18.71 12.61
C TYR A 159 -7.92 -19.82 12.89
N GLU A 160 -7.45 -21.02 13.24
CA GLU A 160 -8.33 -22.15 13.57
C GLU A 160 -9.23 -21.89 14.79
N GLU A 161 -8.78 -21.09 15.76
CA GLU A 161 -9.60 -20.67 16.90
C GLU A 161 -10.59 -19.56 16.51
N LEU A 162 -10.13 -18.61 15.69
CA LEU A 162 -10.97 -17.54 15.15
C LEU A 162 -12.14 -18.10 14.33
N LYS A 163 -11.88 -19.08 13.46
CA LYS A 163 -12.89 -19.74 12.62
C LYS A 163 -13.98 -20.44 13.44
N LYS A 164 -13.67 -20.94 14.63
CA LYS A 164 -14.66 -21.55 15.56
C LYS A 164 -15.60 -20.51 16.18
N ILE A 165 -15.09 -19.31 16.42
CA ILE A 165 -15.87 -18.19 16.99
C ILE A 165 -16.72 -17.53 15.90
N ASN A 166 -16.11 -17.29 14.74
CA ASN A 166 -16.73 -16.63 13.61
C ASN A 166 -16.18 -17.24 12.31
N SER A 167 -16.99 -18.07 11.64
CA SER A 167 -16.58 -18.74 10.39
C SER A 167 -16.39 -17.79 9.20
N ARG A 168 -16.82 -16.52 9.34
CA ARG A 168 -16.72 -15.44 8.34
C ARG A 168 -15.52 -14.52 8.55
N ILE A 169 -14.73 -14.74 9.60
CA ILE A 169 -13.60 -13.87 9.95
C ILE A 169 -12.45 -14.03 8.95
N ILE A 170 -11.89 -12.91 8.50
CA ILE A 170 -10.67 -12.89 7.70
C ILE A 170 -9.50 -12.56 8.62
N MET A 171 -8.42 -13.34 8.56
CA MET A 171 -7.21 -13.08 9.32
C MET A 171 -6.09 -12.62 8.38
N VAL A 172 -5.61 -11.40 8.58
CA VAL A 172 -4.50 -10.81 7.83
C VAL A 172 -3.23 -10.92 8.66
N ASN A 173 -2.32 -11.78 8.23
CA ASN A 173 -1.01 -11.97 8.86
C ASN A 173 0.03 -11.19 8.07
N VAL A 174 0.73 -10.27 8.74
CA VAL A 174 1.85 -9.55 8.16
C VAL A 174 3.13 -9.90 8.93
N SER A 175 4.14 -10.46 8.27
CA SER A 175 5.40 -10.80 8.95
C SER A 175 6.63 -10.42 8.12
N ALA A 176 7.82 -10.60 8.68
CA ALA A 176 9.06 -10.32 7.97
C ALA A 176 9.29 -11.30 6.80
N TYR A 177 9.05 -12.60 7.02
CA TYR A 177 9.46 -13.69 6.14
C TYR A 177 8.35 -14.68 5.75
N GLY A 178 7.10 -14.40 6.12
CA GLY A 178 5.94 -15.29 5.92
C GLY A 178 5.61 -16.10 7.18
N GLN A 179 4.42 -16.68 7.21
CA GLN A 179 4.02 -17.71 8.18
C GLN A 179 4.63 -19.08 7.85
N PHE A 180 5.18 -19.24 6.65
CA PHE A 180 5.91 -20.43 6.19
C PHE A 180 7.15 -20.02 5.41
N GLY A 181 7.99 -21.02 5.06
CA GLY A 181 9.22 -20.81 4.30
C GLY A 181 10.48 -20.93 5.16
N PRO A 182 11.67 -20.88 4.55
CA PRO A 182 12.93 -21.22 5.21
C PRO A 182 13.34 -20.25 6.33
N TYR A 183 12.72 -19.06 6.38
CA TYR A 183 13.09 -17.97 7.28
C TYR A 183 11.94 -17.52 8.18
N SER A 184 10.83 -18.28 8.27
CA SER A 184 9.63 -17.88 9.03
C SER A 184 9.91 -17.56 10.50
N ASP A 185 10.89 -18.22 11.11
CA ASP A 185 11.27 -18.00 12.51
C ASP A 185 12.22 -16.80 12.73
N GLN A 186 12.66 -16.15 11.65
CA GLN A 186 13.58 -15.01 11.73
C GLN A 186 12.86 -13.70 12.07
N ILE A 187 13.64 -12.76 12.62
CA ILE A 187 13.17 -11.44 13.02
C ILE A 187 13.51 -10.46 11.92
N GLY A 188 12.59 -9.58 11.57
CA GLY A 188 12.84 -8.55 10.58
C GLY A 188 11.97 -7.32 10.74
N TYR A 189 12.43 -6.26 10.10
CA TYR A 189 11.75 -4.99 9.86
C TYR A 189 11.96 -4.65 8.38
N ASP A 190 11.31 -3.59 7.88
CA ASP A 190 11.43 -3.08 6.50
C ASP A 190 12.77 -3.33 5.78
N PRO A 191 13.95 -3.03 6.39
CA PRO A 191 15.22 -3.13 5.68
C PRO A 191 15.55 -4.52 5.15
N ILE A 192 15.00 -5.59 5.75
CA ILE A 192 15.26 -6.96 5.31
C ILE A 192 14.72 -7.23 3.91
N GLY A 193 13.53 -6.70 3.58
CA GLY A 193 12.95 -6.84 2.25
C GLY A 193 13.78 -6.09 1.20
N GLN A 194 14.34 -4.93 1.55
CA GLN A 194 15.21 -4.18 0.64
C GLN A 194 16.52 -4.91 0.36
N THR A 195 17.15 -5.48 1.39
CA THR A 195 18.47 -6.11 1.25
C THR A 195 18.40 -7.47 0.59
N MET A 196 17.42 -8.30 0.95
CA MET A 196 17.31 -9.67 0.42
C MET A 196 16.88 -9.74 -1.04
N SER A 197 16.08 -8.77 -1.48
CA SER A 197 15.59 -8.69 -2.86
C SER A 197 16.59 -8.11 -3.84
N GLY A 198 17.72 -7.58 -3.35
CA GLY A 198 18.75 -6.93 -4.18
C GLY A 198 18.48 -5.46 -4.47
N ILE A 199 17.38 -4.87 -4.00
CA ILE A 199 17.06 -3.43 -4.19
C ILE A 199 18.25 -2.55 -3.74
N THR A 200 18.86 -2.89 -2.61
CA THR A 200 19.99 -2.11 -2.08
C THR A 200 21.24 -2.14 -2.94
N MET A 201 21.44 -3.21 -3.72
CA MET A 201 22.55 -3.32 -4.67
C MET A 201 22.24 -2.64 -6.00
N LEU A 202 20.97 -2.49 -6.36
CA LEU A 202 20.54 -1.79 -7.57
C LEU A 202 20.43 -0.27 -7.36
N THR A 203 20.32 0.18 -6.11
CA THR A 203 20.12 1.60 -5.77
C THR A 203 21.45 2.36 -5.69
N GLY A 204 21.47 3.56 -6.29
CA GLY A 204 22.63 4.45 -6.32
C GLY A 204 23.46 4.30 -7.59
N ASP A 205 24.62 4.94 -7.60
CA ASP A 205 25.53 4.95 -8.75
C ASP A 205 26.62 3.88 -8.62
N ASP A 206 27.25 3.55 -9.75
CA ASP A 206 28.35 2.60 -9.80
C ASP A 206 29.49 3.03 -8.86
N GLY A 207 30.10 2.07 -8.17
CA GLY A 207 31.16 2.30 -7.18
C GLY A 207 30.73 2.77 -5.80
N MET A 208 29.45 3.11 -5.55
CA MET A 208 28.97 3.44 -4.20
C MET A 208 28.87 2.20 -3.29
N PRO A 209 28.84 2.33 -1.94
CA PRO A 209 28.39 1.24 -1.06
C PRO A 209 26.90 0.92 -1.29
N PRO A 210 26.36 -0.24 -0.88
CA PRO A 210 24.92 -0.54 -0.98
C PRO A 210 24.07 0.51 -0.26
N ILE A 211 23.01 0.99 -0.91
CA ILE A 211 22.17 2.10 -0.41
C ILE A 211 20.72 1.63 -0.31
N ARG A 212 20.09 1.92 0.83
CA ARG A 212 18.65 1.72 1.03
C ARG A 212 17.87 2.94 0.59
N THR A 213 16.59 2.75 0.28
CA THR A 213 15.68 3.89 0.09
C THR A 213 15.52 4.66 1.41
N GLY A 214 15.38 5.98 1.32
CA GLY A 214 15.26 6.86 2.50
C GLY A 214 13.94 6.72 3.27
N VAL A 215 12.96 6.02 2.70
CA VAL A 215 11.66 5.72 3.32
C VAL A 215 11.49 4.21 3.51
N PRO A 216 10.71 3.76 4.52
CA PRO A 216 10.35 2.35 4.72
C PRO A 216 9.38 1.88 3.62
N ILE A 217 9.91 1.66 2.42
CA ILE A 217 9.15 1.38 1.20
C ILE A 217 8.53 -0.02 1.23
N ILE A 218 9.20 -0.98 1.86
CA ILE A 218 8.72 -2.37 1.95
C ILE A 218 7.52 -2.43 2.88
N ASP A 219 7.57 -1.81 4.06
CA ASP A 219 6.42 -1.75 4.96
C ASP A 219 5.21 -1.07 4.27
N ARG A 220 5.46 0.00 3.50
CA ARG A 220 4.41 0.72 2.75
C ARG A 220 3.77 -0.17 1.70
N ILE A 221 4.55 -0.87 0.88
CA ILE A 221 4.00 -1.73 -0.18
C ILE A 221 3.36 -2.99 0.42
N THR A 222 3.97 -3.59 1.44
CA THR A 222 3.43 -4.79 2.12
C THR A 222 2.05 -4.50 2.69
N SER A 223 1.85 -3.32 3.29
CA SER A 223 0.52 -2.92 3.79
C SER A 223 -0.52 -2.77 2.68
N LEU A 224 -0.11 -2.39 1.45
CA LEU A 224 -1.02 -2.35 0.30
C LEU A 224 -1.33 -3.75 -0.22
N HIS A 225 -0.33 -4.64 -0.31
CA HIS A 225 -0.57 -6.05 -0.62
C HIS A 225 -1.55 -6.69 0.38
N ALA A 226 -1.36 -6.41 1.67
CA ALA A 226 -2.27 -6.87 2.72
C ALA A 226 -3.68 -6.28 2.58
N ALA A 227 -3.82 -4.97 2.31
CA ALA A 227 -5.13 -4.37 2.10
C ALA A 227 -5.83 -4.94 0.85
N ILE A 228 -5.12 -5.09 -0.27
CA ILE A 228 -5.66 -5.65 -1.52
C ILE A 228 -6.14 -7.08 -1.31
N GLY A 229 -5.31 -7.93 -0.68
CA GLY A 229 -5.69 -9.31 -0.41
C GLY A 229 -6.84 -9.42 0.59
N CYS A 230 -6.91 -8.52 1.58
CA CYS A 230 -8.07 -8.41 2.49
C CYS A 230 -9.36 -8.05 1.73
N LEU A 231 -9.30 -7.09 0.80
CA LEU A 231 -10.44 -6.73 -0.06
C LEU A 231 -10.89 -7.91 -0.93
N ALA A 232 -9.93 -8.66 -1.49
CA ALA A 232 -10.22 -9.88 -2.26
C ALA A 232 -10.87 -10.96 -1.39
N ALA A 233 -10.39 -11.17 -0.15
CA ALA A 233 -10.98 -12.10 0.79
C ALA A 233 -12.39 -11.68 1.24
N LEU A 234 -12.62 -10.38 1.47
CA LEU A 234 -13.95 -9.84 1.75
C LEU A 234 -14.91 -10.09 0.59
N HIS A 235 -14.44 -9.91 -0.64
CA HIS A 235 -15.24 -10.19 -1.83
C HIS A 235 -15.56 -11.69 -1.99
N GLU A 236 -14.56 -12.56 -1.81
CA GLU A 236 -14.72 -14.02 -1.90
C GLU A 236 -15.73 -14.54 -0.86
N ARG A 237 -15.67 -14.02 0.36
CA ARG A 237 -16.57 -14.35 1.47
C ARG A 237 -18.05 -14.08 1.16
N GLU A 238 -18.37 -13.15 0.27
CA GLU A 238 -19.75 -12.91 -0.17
C GLU A 238 -20.26 -14.00 -1.11
N VAL A 239 -19.36 -14.77 -1.72
CA VAL A 239 -19.67 -15.92 -2.57
C VAL A 239 -19.68 -17.21 -1.77
N SER A 240 -18.61 -17.47 -1.00
CA SER A 240 -18.44 -18.72 -0.25
C SER A 240 -19.21 -18.75 1.07
N GLY A 241 -19.45 -17.58 1.65
CA GLY A 241 -19.97 -17.47 3.01
C GLY A 241 -18.91 -17.68 4.10
N GLU A 242 -17.66 -17.99 3.76
CA GLU A 242 -16.57 -18.30 4.70
C GLU A 242 -15.46 -17.25 4.67
N GLY A 243 -14.80 -17.05 5.81
CA GLY A 243 -13.57 -16.29 5.89
C GLY A 243 -12.34 -17.12 5.53
N GLN A 244 -11.18 -16.46 5.50
CA GLN A 244 -9.89 -17.12 5.24
C GLN A 244 -8.73 -16.42 5.96
N SER A 245 -7.64 -17.16 6.15
CA SER A 245 -6.36 -16.60 6.59
C SER A 245 -5.50 -16.23 5.38
N MET A 246 -4.86 -15.08 5.44
CA MET A 246 -3.95 -14.58 4.43
C MET A 246 -2.59 -14.31 5.06
N ASP A 247 -1.52 -14.65 4.33
CA ASP A 247 -0.14 -14.40 4.69
C ASP A 247 0.51 -13.45 3.68
N VAL A 248 1.10 -12.38 4.17
CA VAL A 248 1.85 -11.39 3.36
C VAL A 248 3.11 -11.03 4.13
N CYS A 249 4.25 -10.94 3.45
CA CYS A 249 5.50 -10.63 4.13
C CYS A 249 6.37 -9.55 3.46
N LEU A 250 7.28 -9.00 4.26
CA LEU A 250 8.23 -7.97 3.84
C LEU A 250 9.23 -8.51 2.80
N ALA A 251 9.70 -9.75 2.97
CA ALA A 251 10.64 -10.38 2.05
C ALA A 251 10.04 -10.53 0.64
N ASP A 252 8.85 -11.11 0.53
CA ASP A 252 8.12 -11.28 -0.75
C ASP A 252 7.83 -9.95 -1.41
N THR A 253 7.46 -8.93 -0.61
CA THR A 253 7.27 -7.57 -1.11
C THR A 253 8.55 -7.00 -1.70
N GLY A 254 9.71 -7.25 -1.08
CA GLY A 254 11.00 -6.91 -1.69
C GLY A 254 11.19 -7.56 -3.05
N TYR A 255 10.94 -8.87 -3.15
CA TYR A 255 11.08 -9.61 -4.42
C TYR A 255 10.10 -9.14 -5.50
N SER A 256 8.88 -8.72 -5.13
CA SER A 256 7.93 -8.12 -6.09
C SER A 256 8.47 -6.85 -6.75
N MET A 257 9.37 -6.12 -6.08
CA MET A 257 9.99 -4.92 -6.64
C MET A 257 11.22 -5.22 -7.51
N THR A 258 11.74 -6.44 -7.47
CA THR A 258 12.90 -6.87 -8.26
C THR A 258 12.61 -8.07 -9.17
N GLU A 259 11.34 -8.37 -9.42
CA GLU A 259 10.94 -9.50 -10.26
C GLU A 259 11.49 -9.42 -11.69
N ILE A 260 11.61 -8.21 -12.26
CA ILE A 260 12.17 -7.98 -13.60
C ILE A 260 13.67 -8.34 -13.64
N PRO A 261 14.56 -7.72 -12.85
CA PRO A 261 15.98 -8.06 -12.87
C PRO A 261 16.24 -9.51 -12.43
N ILE A 262 15.44 -10.07 -11.51
CA ILE A 262 15.55 -11.48 -11.13
C ILE A 262 15.23 -12.38 -12.34
N THR A 263 14.13 -12.11 -13.04
CA THR A 263 13.74 -12.88 -14.23
C THR A 263 14.78 -12.76 -15.35
N ALA A 264 15.28 -11.54 -15.59
CA ALA A 264 16.31 -11.28 -16.59
C ALA A 264 17.63 -12.02 -16.26
N TYR A 265 18.08 -11.99 -15.01
CA TYR A 265 19.26 -12.73 -14.57
C TYR A 265 19.04 -14.24 -14.66
N HIS A 266 17.89 -14.74 -14.20
CA HIS A 266 17.56 -16.17 -14.26
C HIS A 266 17.60 -16.71 -15.69
N GLY A 267 17.12 -15.95 -16.67
CA GLY A 267 17.13 -16.35 -18.07
C GLY A 267 18.46 -16.15 -18.80
N SER A 268 19.21 -15.09 -18.49
CA SER A 268 20.41 -14.71 -19.25
C SER A 268 21.75 -14.98 -18.57
N GLY A 269 21.77 -15.12 -17.25
CA GLY A 269 22.97 -15.15 -16.41
C GLY A 269 23.73 -13.82 -16.33
N ILE A 270 23.20 -12.74 -16.93
CA ILE A 270 23.86 -11.42 -16.96
C ILE A 270 23.48 -10.67 -15.70
N GLU A 271 24.47 -10.42 -14.83
CA GLU A 271 24.27 -9.65 -13.62
C GLU A 271 23.87 -8.20 -13.95
N PRO A 272 22.80 -7.68 -13.33
CA PRO A 272 22.44 -6.28 -13.48
C PRO A 272 23.52 -5.41 -12.83
N LYS A 273 23.93 -4.32 -13.50
CA LYS A 273 24.86 -3.37 -12.89
C LYS A 273 24.10 -2.25 -12.20
N ARG A 274 24.61 -1.85 -11.04
CA ARG A 274 24.13 -0.66 -10.36
C ARG A 274 24.33 0.55 -11.27
N GLY A 275 23.39 1.48 -11.23
CA GLY A 275 23.48 2.69 -12.03
C GLY A 275 23.04 2.49 -13.48
N ASP A 276 22.79 1.26 -13.96
CA ASP A 276 22.22 1.04 -15.30
C ASP A 276 20.78 1.60 -15.39
N SER A 277 20.06 1.66 -14.27
CA SER A 277 18.72 2.27 -14.15
C SER A 277 18.75 3.77 -13.83
N ASN A 278 19.73 4.25 -13.04
CA ASN A 278 20.00 5.69 -12.86
C ASN A 278 20.56 6.33 -14.14
N SER A 279 21.19 5.52 -15.00
CA SER A 279 21.54 5.82 -16.39
C SER A 279 20.30 5.73 -17.25
N THR A 280 19.37 6.64 -16.97
CA THR A 280 18.56 7.16 -18.05
C THR A 280 19.54 7.77 -19.05
N ALA A 281 19.86 7.03 -20.12
CA ALA A 281 20.67 7.60 -21.18
C ALA A 281 20.03 8.93 -21.58
N PRO A 282 20.81 10.01 -21.72
CA PRO A 282 20.25 11.31 -22.04
C PRO A 282 19.35 11.19 -23.27
N PRO A 283 18.21 11.88 -23.25
CA PRO A 283 17.98 13.09 -22.45
C PRO A 283 17.10 12.93 -21.19
N SER A 284 16.81 11.70 -20.75
CA SER A 284 16.20 11.50 -19.42
C SER A 284 17.28 11.57 -18.33
N GLY A 285 16.97 12.17 -17.17
CA GLY A 285 17.91 12.24 -16.06
C GLY A 285 17.55 13.31 -15.02
N ILE A 286 18.32 13.35 -13.93
CA ILE A 286 18.27 14.42 -12.93
C ILE A 286 19.48 15.32 -13.18
N TYR A 287 19.22 16.60 -13.42
CA TYR A 287 20.23 17.57 -13.82
C TYR A 287 20.29 18.74 -12.86
N PRO A 288 21.49 19.23 -12.50
CA PRO A 288 21.63 20.45 -11.73
C PRO A 288 21.18 21.65 -12.59
N CYS A 289 20.52 22.60 -11.95
CA CYS A 289 20.19 23.89 -12.53
C CYS A 289 20.61 25.00 -11.55
N LYS A 290 20.32 26.27 -11.88
CA LYS A 290 20.51 27.34 -10.91
C LYS A 290 19.54 27.10 -9.74
N GLU A 291 20.10 26.88 -8.55
CA GLU A 291 19.35 26.71 -7.31
C GLU A 291 18.46 25.44 -7.27
N GLY A 292 19.03 24.29 -7.59
CA GLY A 292 18.38 22.99 -7.36
C GLY A 292 18.61 21.99 -8.47
N TRP A 293 17.65 21.08 -8.62
CA TRP A 293 17.73 19.95 -9.54
C TRP A 293 16.40 19.76 -10.27
N VAL A 294 16.47 19.41 -11.55
CA VAL A 294 15.29 19.15 -12.38
C VAL A 294 15.35 17.72 -12.92
N LEU A 295 14.25 17.01 -12.83
CA LEU A 295 14.04 15.76 -13.55
C LEU A 295 13.63 16.09 -14.98
N LEU A 296 14.30 15.50 -15.96
CA LEU A 296 13.84 15.43 -17.34
C LEU A 296 13.51 13.97 -17.69
N SER A 297 12.38 13.75 -18.37
CA SER A 297 12.03 12.43 -18.90
C SER A 297 11.70 12.51 -20.39
N ALA A 298 12.62 12.01 -21.22
CA ALA A 298 12.56 12.01 -22.67
C ALA A 298 13.41 10.88 -23.32
N GLY A 299 13.48 9.71 -22.68
CA GLY A 299 14.40 8.63 -23.08
C GLY A 299 14.03 7.90 -24.38
N ASP A 300 12.76 7.95 -24.78
CA ASP A 300 12.29 7.31 -26.01
C ASP A 300 12.62 8.11 -27.27
N GLN A 301 12.79 7.41 -28.40
CA GLN A 301 13.19 8.01 -29.68
C GLN A 301 12.25 9.13 -30.14
N HIS A 302 10.94 8.99 -29.91
CA HIS A 302 9.96 9.97 -30.35
C HIS A 302 10.02 11.29 -29.56
N HIS A 303 10.69 11.33 -28.40
CA HIS A 303 10.94 12.56 -27.66
C HIS A 303 12.16 13.34 -28.18
N TRP A 304 13.04 12.73 -29.00
CA TRP A 304 14.34 13.32 -29.31
C TRP A 304 14.25 14.69 -30.01
N TYR A 305 13.33 14.84 -30.96
CA TYR A 305 13.14 16.11 -31.67
C TYR A 305 12.77 17.26 -30.71
N ARG A 306 11.98 16.97 -29.68
CA ARG A 306 11.56 17.94 -28.66
C ARG A 306 12.75 18.44 -27.87
N VAL A 307 13.64 17.52 -27.48
CA VAL A 307 14.86 17.86 -26.76
C VAL A 307 15.85 18.61 -27.64
N CYS A 308 16.05 18.21 -28.89
CA CYS A 308 16.86 18.96 -29.84
C CYS A 308 16.37 20.41 -29.98
N ASN A 309 15.06 20.61 -30.11
CA ASN A 309 14.46 21.93 -30.19
C ASN A 309 14.64 22.72 -28.88
N ALA A 310 14.44 22.08 -27.72
CA ALA A 310 14.65 22.69 -26.42
C ALA A 310 16.12 23.11 -26.20
N LEU A 311 17.08 22.35 -26.73
CA LEU A 311 18.50 22.68 -26.68
C LEU A 311 18.93 23.72 -27.73
N GLY A 312 18.04 24.09 -28.66
CA GLY A 312 18.40 24.94 -29.80
C GLY A 312 19.36 24.25 -30.78
N LYS A 313 19.29 22.91 -30.87
CA LYS A 313 20.14 22.06 -31.70
C LYS A 313 19.32 21.15 -32.64
N PRO A 314 18.47 21.70 -33.53
CA PRO A 314 17.66 20.89 -34.44
C PRO A 314 18.51 20.01 -35.38
N GLU A 315 19.75 20.41 -35.67
CA GLU A 315 20.70 19.66 -36.49
C GLU A 315 21.07 18.28 -35.90
N TRP A 316 20.90 18.08 -34.59
CA TRP A 316 21.15 16.80 -33.93
C TRP A 316 20.14 15.70 -34.30
N LEU A 317 19.05 16.05 -34.98
CA LEU A 317 18.10 15.06 -35.50
C LEU A 317 18.71 14.19 -36.60
N GLU A 318 19.51 14.80 -37.46
CA GLU A 318 20.13 14.14 -38.62
C GLU A 318 21.58 13.70 -38.34
N ASP A 319 22.17 14.14 -37.21
CA ASP A 319 23.53 13.76 -36.82
C ASP A 319 23.62 12.25 -36.52
N PRO A 320 24.48 11.48 -37.22
CA PRO A 320 24.64 10.04 -37.00
C PRO A 320 25.02 9.65 -35.57
N ARG A 321 25.59 10.58 -34.79
CA ARG A 321 25.91 10.36 -33.37
C ARG A 321 24.67 10.32 -32.48
N PHE A 322 23.56 10.95 -32.91
CA PHE A 322 22.39 11.17 -32.08
C PHE A 322 21.05 10.76 -32.69
N ASN A 323 21.01 10.44 -33.98
CA ASN A 323 19.76 10.16 -34.69
C ASN A 323 19.04 8.88 -34.20
N THR A 324 19.72 7.96 -33.51
CA THR A 324 19.11 6.79 -32.86
C THR A 324 19.45 6.69 -31.38
N ARG A 325 18.57 6.04 -30.60
CA ARG A 325 18.77 5.84 -29.14
C ARG A 325 20.10 5.13 -28.80
N PRO A 326 20.51 4.02 -29.46
CA PRO A 326 21.78 3.39 -29.16
C PRO A 326 22.99 4.30 -29.45
N GLU A 327 22.96 5.06 -30.53
CA GLU A 327 24.04 5.99 -30.85
C GLU A 327 24.09 7.16 -29.86
N ARG A 328 22.93 7.69 -29.42
CA ARG A 328 22.87 8.67 -28.31
C ARG A 328 23.45 8.12 -27.02
N ALA A 329 23.15 6.87 -26.68
CA ALA A 329 23.68 6.25 -25.46
C ALA A 329 25.22 6.16 -25.51
N LYS A 330 25.81 5.81 -26.66
CA LYS A 330 27.27 5.83 -26.85
C LYS A 330 27.88 7.22 -26.75
N ASN A 331 27.12 8.25 -27.16
CA ASN A 331 27.55 9.66 -27.17
C ASN A 331 26.90 10.48 -26.03
N ALA A 332 26.49 9.83 -24.94
CA ALA A 332 25.71 10.44 -23.86
C ALA A 332 26.39 11.66 -23.24
N ALA A 333 27.72 11.62 -23.11
CA ALA A 333 28.51 12.72 -22.56
C ALA A 333 28.26 14.06 -23.27
N ILE A 334 28.12 14.04 -24.60
CA ILE A 334 27.91 15.26 -25.41
C ILE A 334 26.52 15.85 -25.17
N VAL A 335 25.50 14.98 -25.09
CA VAL A 335 24.13 15.41 -24.82
C VAL A 335 23.99 15.96 -23.40
N ASN A 336 24.61 15.29 -22.43
CA ASN A 336 24.65 15.75 -21.03
C ASN A 336 25.39 17.08 -20.89
N GLU A 337 26.50 17.29 -21.59
CA GLU A 337 27.22 18.56 -21.57
C GLU A 337 26.32 19.72 -22.07
N ALA A 338 25.58 19.51 -23.17
CA ALA A 338 24.66 20.52 -23.68
C ALA A 338 23.48 20.79 -22.73
N LEU A 339 22.91 19.75 -22.12
CA LEU A 339 21.84 19.89 -21.12
C LEU A 339 22.34 20.65 -19.88
N ASN A 340 23.49 20.26 -19.33
CA ASN A 340 24.10 20.93 -18.19
C ASN A 340 24.44 22.39 -18.48
N ALA A 341 24.99 22.69 -19.67
CA ALA A 341 25.30 24.06 -20.07
C ALA A 341 24.05 24.94 -20.14
N LEU A 342 22.95 24.43 -20.69
CA LEU A 342 21.67 25.16 -20.74
C LEU A 342 21.08 25.33 -19.34
N LEU A 343 20.98 24.24 -18.57
CA LEU A 343 20.34 24.22 -17.26
C LEU A 343 21.08 25.03 -16.21
N ALA A 344 22.42 25.14 -16.32
CA ALA A 344 23.21 26.02 -15.46
C ALA A 344 22.82 27.51 -15.57
N THR A 345 22.14 27.91 -16.65
CA THR A 345 21.67 29.29 -16.86
C THR A 345 20.24 29.55 -16.38
N MET A 346 19.50 28.50 -16.00
CA MET A 346 18.07 28.57 -15.66
C MET A 346 17.83 28.21 -14.21
N THR A 347 16.91 28.90 -13.54
CA THR A 347 16.36 28.40 -12.27
C THR A 347 15.56 27.12 -12.49
N MET A 348 15.28 26.36 -11.43
CA MET A 348 14.44 25.16 -11.51
C MET A 348 13.07 25.45 -12.18
N GLU A 349 12.40 26.54 -11.78
CA GLU A 349 11.14 26.99 -12.38
C GLU A 349 11.28 27.30 -13.88
N GLN A 350 12.33 28.04 -14.26
CA GLN A 350 12.60 28.37 -15.66
C GLN A 350 12.89 27.13 -16.50
N ALA A 351 13.66 26.19 -15.97
CA ALA A 351 13.96 24.93 -16.63
C ALA A 351 12.68 24.12 -16.87
N ILE A 352 11.84 23.96 -15.85
CA ILE A 352 10.56 23.25 -15.98
C ILE A 352 9.68 23.92 -17.04
N ALA A 353 9.51 25.25 -16.98
CA ALA A 353 8.70 25.98 -17.95
C ALA A 353 9.25 25.86 -19.38
N HIS A 354 10.57 25.93 -19.55
CA HIS A 354 11.25 25.80 -20.84
C HIS A 354 11.03 24.44 -21.47
N PHE A 355 11.34 23.36 -20.75
CA PHE A 355 11.20 21.99 -21.27
C PHE A 355 9.72 21.61 -21.47
N THR A 356 8.83 22.03 -20.58
CA THR A 356 7.38 21.82 -20.71
C THR A 356 6.83 22.48 -21.98
N LYS A 357 7.30 23.70 -22.33
CA LYS A 357 6.92 24.38 -23.59
C LYS A 357 7.29 23.60 -24.85
N HIS A 358 8.28 22.70 -24.74
CA HIS A 358 8.71 21.82 -25.82
C HIS A 358 8.11 20.41 -25.72
N ASP A 359 7.10 20.18 -24.89
CA ASP A 359 6.49 18.86 -24.63
C ASP A 359 7.49 17.81 -24.11
N VAL A 360 8.51 18.26 -23.37
CA VAL A 360 9.44 17.41 -22.61
C VAL A 360 8.97 17.36 -21.17
N VAL A 361 8.83 16.16 -20.62
CA VAL A 361 8.44 15.98 -19.21
C VAL A 361 9.56 16.55 -18.33
N ALA A 362 9.22 17.56 -17.55
CA ALA A 362 10.11 18.19 -16.60
C ALA A 362 9.42 18.34 -15.24
N ALA A 363 10.13 18.07 -14.15
CA ALA A 363 9.59 18.17 -12.80
C ALA A 363 10.66 18.63 -11.80
N PRO A 364 10.28 19.33 -10.72
CA PRO A 364 11.23 19.71 -9.69
C PRO A 364 11.69 18.47 -8.90
N VAL A 365 12.93 18.47 -8.45
CA VAL A 365 13.44 17.47 -7.50
C VAL A 365 13.42 18.12 -6.11
N ASN A 366 12.29 17.96 -5.44
CA ASN A 366 12.02 18.58 -4.15
C ASN A 366 12.72 17.84 -3.00
N ASP A 367 13.21 18.60 -2.01
CA ASP A 367 13.39 18.10 -0.65
C ASP A 367 12.04 18.08 0.12
N ILE A 368 12.05 17.67 1.39
CA ILE A 368 10.79 17.59 2.17
C ILE A 368 10.14 18.97 2.38
N PRO A 369 10.84 20.03 2.79
CA PRO A 369 10.25 21.38 2.86
C PRO A 369 9.66 21.87 1.53
N MET A 370 10.35 21.64 0.41
CA MET A 370 9.82 22.01 -0.91
C MET A 370 8.56 21.20 -1.29
N ALA A 371 8.56 19.89 -1.00
CA ALA A 371 7.41 19.03 -1.27
C ALA A 371 6.20 19.34 -0.36
N GLU A 372 6.45 19.80 0.86
CA GLU A 372 5.42 20.25 1.79
C GLU A 372 4.82 21.59 1.37
N ALA A 373 5.64 22.54 0.89
CA ALA A 373 5.15 23.81 0.38
C ALA A 373 4.42 23.72 -0.97
N ASP A 374 4.56 22.59 -1.68
CA ASP A 374 3.87 22.36 -2.95
C ASP A 374 2.35 22.27 -2.75
N PRO A 375 1.51 22.97 -3.54
CA PRO A 375 0.06 22.91 -3.39
C PRO A 375 -0.54 21.54 -3.74
N HIS A 376 0.13 20.74 -4.57
CA HIS A 376 -0.39 19.46 -5.08
C HIS A 376 -0.83 18.47 -3.99
N PRO A 377 0.00 18.11 -2.99
CA PRO A 377 -0.42 17.19 -1.93
C PRO A 377 -1.64 17.68 -1.14
N TRP A 378 -1.83 18.99 -0.99
CA TRP A 378 -2.94 19.56 -0.22
C TRP A 378 -4.21 19.73 -1.05
N GLU A 379 -4.12 20.29 -2.26
CA GLU A 379 -5.26 20.47 -3.17
C GLU A 379 -5.83 19.14 -3.64
N ARG A 380 -4.97 18.14 -3.87
CA ARG A 380 -5.38 16.77 -4.13
C ARG A 380 -5.77 16.01 -2.88
N ARG A 381 -5.65 16.60 -1.70
CA ARG A 381 -5.92 15.97 -0.40
C ARG A 381 -5.11 14.70 -0.16
N ALA A 382 -3.96 14.52 -0.81
CA ALA A 382 -3.03 13.44 -0.48
C ALA A 382 -2.45 13.61 0.93
N MET A 383 -2.38 14.86 1.40
CA MET A 383 -2.18 15.26 2.78
C MET A 383 -3.37 16.10 3.23
N VAL A 384 -3.81 15.92 4.48
CA VAL A 384 -4.93 16.68 5.07
C VAL A 384 -4.58 17.04 6.51
N GLU A 385 -4.87 18.27 6.92
CA GLU A 385 -4.80 18.68 8.32
C GLU A 385 -6.05 18.22 9.08
N VAL A 386 -5.84 17.66 10.27
CA VAL A 386 -6.91 17.24 11.18
C VAL A 386 -6.63 17.75 12.59
N ASP A 387 -7.67 17.82 13.41
CA ASP A 387 -7.54 18.15 14.83
C ASP A 387 -6.73 17.07 15.56
N ASP A 388 -5.89 17.50 16.50
CA ASP A 388 -5.09 16.60 17.33
C ASP A 388 -4.99 17.09 18.77
N PHE A 389 -5.21 16.19 19.72
CA PHE A 389 -5.29 16.53 21.14
C PHE A 389 -3.93 16.92 21.78
N LEU A 390 -2.80 16.64 21.14
CA LEU A 390 -1.46 17.04 21.60
C LEU A 390 -0.85 18.14 20.72
N ALA A 391 -1.07 18.09 19.41
CA ALA A 391 -0.49 19.03 18.46
C ALA A 391 -1.39 20.27 18.21
N GLY A 392 -2.68 20.20 18.55
CA GLY A 392 -3.71 21.15 18.12
C GLY A 392 -4.21 20.79 16.73
N THR A 393 -3.33 20.84 15.73
CA THR A 393 -3.56 20.33 14.37
C THR A 393 -2.36 19.52 13.91
N ILE A 394 -2.59 18.53 13.05
CA ILE A 394 -1.51 17.73 12.45
C ILE A 394 -1.88 17.24 11.04
N ALA A 395 -0.89 17.16 10.17
CA ALA A 395 -1.06 16.62 8.83
C ALA A 395 -1.02 15.09 8.82
N VAL A 396 -1.99 14.47 8.16
CA VAL A 396 -2.13 13.02 7.98
C VAL A 396 -2.19 12.65 6.51
N SER A 397 -1.85 11.40 6.19
CA SER A 397 -2.14 10.80 4.88
C SER A 397 -3.64 10.87 4.58
N GLY A 398 -3.99 11.52 3.47
CA GLY A 398 -5.37 11.85 3.15
C GLY A 398 -6.02 10.89 2.15
N ASP A 399 -6.70 11.47 1.17
CA ASP A 399 -7.47 10.79 0.14
C ASP A 399 -6.58 10.37 -1.04
N TYR A 400 -6.21 9.09 -1.05
CA TYR A 400 -5.52 8.48 -2.19
C TYR A 400 -6.49 7.89 -3.24
N TRP A 401 -7.77 7.76 -2.92
CA TRP A 401 -8.78 7.11 -3.77
C TRP A 401 -10.01 8.00 -3.93
N HIS A 402 -9.99 8.87 -4.93
CA HIS A 402 -11.11 9.75 -5.25
C HIS A 402 -12.28 8.99 -5.89
N PHE A 403 -13.07 8.32 -5.07
CA PHE A 403 -14.31 7.67 -5.50
C PHE A 403 -15.40 8.71 -5.82
N SER A 404 -16.08 8.55 -6.97
CA SER A 404 -17.11 9.49 -7.42
C SER A 404 -18.42 9.43 -6.62
N ARG A 405 -18.62 8.38 -5.80
CA ARG A 405 -19.87 8.12 -5.07
C ARG A 405 -19.70 7.92 -3.56
N THR A 406 -18.62 7.26 -3.15
CA THR A 406 -18.40 6.81 -1.77
C THR A 406 -17.04 7.33 -1.30
N PRO A 407 -16.95 8.60 -0.86
CA PRO A 407 -15.68 9.24 -0.54
C PRO A 407 -14.95 8.50 0.59
N VAL A 408 -13.64 8.68 0.69
CA VAL A 408 -12.87 8.17 1.83
C VAL A 408 -13.23 8.87 3.13
N ASN A 409 -13.01 8.19 4.26
CA ASN A 409 -13.16 8.74 5.61
C ASN A 409 -11.79 9.09 6.21
N ILE A 410 -11.53 10.38 6.44
CA ILE A 410 -10.30 10.85 7.08
C ILE A 410 -10.62 11.29 8.51
N GLY A 411 -10.33 10.42 9.49
CA GLY A 411 -10.53 10.73 10.91
C GLY A 411 -9.25 11.18 11.63
N VAL A 412 -9.44 11.62 12.88
CA VAL A 412 -8.39 12.03 13.83
C VAL A 412 -7.73 10.82 14.49
N THR A 413 -6.66 11.04 15.24
CA THR A 413 -5.95 9.99 15.96
C THR A 413 -6.43 9.89 17.41
N PRO A 414 -6.70 8.68 17.94
CA PRO A 414 -7.25 8.53 19.29
C PRO A 414 -6.20 8.63 20.40
N LYS A 415 -6.63 9.05 21.59
CA LYS A 415 -5.87 8.86 22.86
C LYS A 415 -5.76 7.38 23.19
N VAL A 416 -4.89 7.02 24.13
CA VAL A 416 -4.85 5.64 24.65
C VAL A 416 -6.19 5.33 25.32
N GLY A 417 -6.87 4.27 24.87
CA GLY A 417 -8.10 3.79 25.48
C GLY A 417 -9.31 4.73 25.34
N GLU A 418 -9.25 5.74 24.46
CA GLU A 418 -10.32 6.73 24.30
C GLU A 418 -11.70 6.12 24.03
N HIS A 419 -11.73 4.92 23.44
CA HIS A 419 -12.95 4.23 23.05
C HIS A 419 -13.19 2.96 23.89
N ASN A 420 -12.56 2.84 25.06
CA ASN A 420 -12.71 1.69 25.96
C ASN A 420 -14.19 1.46 26.32
N ASP A 421 -14.86 2.48 26.87
CA ASP A 421 -16.25 2.39 27.32
C ASP A 421 -17.22 2.16 26.13
N GLU A 422 -17.01 2.86 25.01
CA GLU A 422 -17.81 2.71 23.78
C GLU A 422 -17.73 1.28 23.24
N VAL A 423 -16.52 0.74 23.07
CA VAL A 423 -16.35 -0.61 22.52
C VAL A 423 -16.89 -1.67 23.49
N LEU A 424 -16.57 -1.57 24.78
CA LEU A 424 -17.00 -2.58 25.76
C LEU A 424 -18.52 -2.55 25.98
N SER A 425 -19.14 -1.37 26.04
CA SER A 425 -20.57 -1.26 26.31
C SER A 425 -21.40 -1.43 25.05
N GLU A 426 -21.17 -0.61 24.03
CA GLU A 426 -22.08 -0.53 22.87
C GLU A 426 -21.89 -1.70 21.90
N ILE A 427 -20.66 -2.20 21.76
CA ILE A 427 -20.35 -3.30 20.83
C ILE A 427 -20.40 -4.66 21.54
N LEU A 428 -19.84 -4.75 22.74
CA LEU A 428 -19.67 -6.03 23.46
C LEU A 428 -20.71 -6.29 24.55
N GLY A 429 -21.54 -5.29 24.87
CA GLY A 429 -22.66 -5.44 25.80
C GLY A 429 -22.26 -5.59 27.26
N TYR A 430 -21.06 -5.18 27.67
CA TYR A 430 -20.67 -5.18 29.08
C TYR A 430 -21.42 -4.08 29.84
N SER A 431 -21.83 -4.39 31.07
CA SER A 431 -22.47 -3.42 31.96
C SER A 431 -21.44 -2.41 32.50
N ALA A 432 -21.92 -1.26 32.98
CA ALA A 432 -21.05 -0.27 33.60
C ALA A 432 -20.27 -0.86 34.80
N GLU A 433 -20.90 -1.75 35.57
CA GLU A 433 -20.26 -2.43 36.70
C GLU A 433 -19.14 -3.38 36.24
N GLU A 434 -19.33 -4.12 35.14
CA GLU A 434 -18.29 -5.00 34.58
C GLU A 434 -17.10 -4.18 34.05
N ILE A 435 -17.37 -3.05 33.39
CA ILE A 435 -16.33 -2.15 32.86
C ILE A 435 -15.53 -1.51 34.00
N GLU A 436 -16.19 -1.09 35.09
CA GLU A 436 -15.49 -0.57 36.28
C GLU A 436 -14.63 -1.65 36.95
N GLU A 437 -15.08 -2.90 36.99
CA GLU A 437 -14.26 -4.01 37.48
C GLU A 437 -13.07 -4.28 36.54
N PHE A 438 -13.22 -4.13 35.22
CA PHE A 438 -12.11 -4.20 34.27
C PHE A 438 -11.06 -3.12 34.53
N LYS A 439 -11.46 -1.88 34.80
CA LYS A 439 -10.56 -0.77 35.15
C LYS A 439 -9.81 -1.08 36.45
N LYS A 440 -10.54 -1.45 37.50
CA LYS A 440 -9.99 -1.79 38.83
C LYS A 440 -9.00 -2.95 38.77
N ASN A 441 -9.28 -3.96 37.95
CA ASN A 441 -8.41 -5.11 37.78
C ASN A 441 -7.30 -4.87 36.74
N ASN A 442 -7.13 -3.65 36.21
CA ASN A 442 -6.17 -3.31 35.16
C ASN A 442 -6.29 -4.22 33.93
N VAL A 443 -7.52 -4.57 33.53
CA VAL A 443 -7.81 -5.25 32.25
C VAL A 443 -7.80 -4.22 31.14
N ILE A 444 -8.31 -3.02 31.41
CA ILE A 444 -8.28 -1.84 30.55
C ILE A 444 -7.71 -0.64 31.30
N SER A 445 -7.22 0.37 30.59
CA SER A 445 -6.76 1.65 31.15
C SER A 445 -6.74 2.74 30.09
N GLU A 446 -6.74 4.00 30.52
CA GLU A 446 -6.50 5.19 29.69
C GLU A 446 -5.13 5.83 29.99
N ASP A 447 -4.34 5.20 30.86
CA ASP A 447 -3.01 5.67 31.25
C ASP A 447 -2.11 5.79 30.02
N HIS A 448 -1.29 6.83 30.01
CA HIS A 448 -0.41 7.18 28.89
C HIS A 448 0.90 7.78 29.37
N LEU A 449 1.92 7.79 28.50
CA LEU A 449 3.25 8.32 28.81
C LEU A 449 3.59 9.59 28.01
N TYR A 450 2.58 10.32 27.51
CA TYR A 450 2.80 11.47 26.61
C TYR A 450 3.73 12.55 27.19
N ASP A 451 3.74 12.75 28.51
CA ASP A 451 4.57 13.75 29.19
C ASP A 451 5.96 13.24 29.61
N GLU A 452 6.22 11.93 29.50
CA GLU A 452 7.47 11.31 29.97
C GLU A 452 8.54 11.19 28.86
N ILE A 453 8.17 11.49 27.61
CA ILE A 453 9.04 11.24 26.45
C ILE A 453 10.13 12.32 26.34
N VAL A 454 11.39 11.89 26.39
CA VAL A 454 12.54 12.76 26.16
C VAL A 454 12.69 13.03 24.66
N GLY A 455 12.46 14.27 24.23
CA GLY A 455 12.68 14.73 22.85
C GLY A 455 11.47 15.36 22.16
N ALA A 456 10.29 15.39 22.80
CA ALA A 456 9.18 16.22 22.35
C ALA A 456 9.56 17.71 22.49
N PRO A 457 9.46 18.54 21.42
CA PRO A 457 9.96 19.93 21.37
C PRO A 457 9.39 20.94 22.38
N ASP A 458 8.62 20.55 23.39
CA ASP A 458 8.15 21.45 24.46
C ASP A 458 9.17 21.66 25.59
N ARG A 459 10.48 21.55 25.31
CA ARG A 459 11.49 22.19 26.16
C ARG A 459 11.89 23.53 25.51
N PRO A 460 11.55 24.69 26.11
CA PRO A 460 12.30 25.89 25.78
C PRO A 460 13.76 25.59 26.13
N ASN A 461 14.67 25.93 25.20
CA ASN A 461 16.12 25.92 25.47
C ASN A 461 16.44 26.70 26.76
#